data_AF-A0A6G2VIC9-F1
#
_entry.id   AF-A0A6G2VIC9-F1
#
_cell.length_a   1.000
_cell.length_b   1.000
_cell.length_c   1.000
_cell.angle_alpha   90.00
_cell.angle_beta   90.00
_cell.angle_gamma   90.00
#
_symmetry.space_group_name_H-M   'P 1'
#
loop_
_entity.id
_entity.type
_entity.pdbx_description
1 polymer ?
#
loop_
_entity_poly.entity_id
_entity_poly.type
_entity_poly.pdbx_seq_one_letter_code
_entity_poly.pdbx_strand_id
1 'polypeptide(L)'
;MHPTPAQPSRAAHDHEIESLAEFDEVVAEHGTLARFRVQAVDLTGRTAVLLRLDTTGAVFLGCPMDTEAAAHVRSAGALVFPPVPGLPFDPYRGFVYTPDELFASLAEGYEATPDALSYDWFQRTKADGDVFASMLRAIHDDAVSDALDELLVGARVVGVMGGHAMARGTDAYAGAARLGRELTRAGFTVATGGGPGAMEAANLGAYAAPFSDGMLDDALRLLAKAPSFRPSVTDWARAAFEVRERWPGGGTSVGIPTWFYGHEPPNAFAAHLAKYFANATREDGLLARSTAGVVFLPGAAGTVQEIFDNATPNYYESRGEPTPMVLVDGEHWTRELPAWPLLRSLAQGRAMESRIALVDRIEQAPEAIKRLGG
;
A
#
# COMPACT_ATOMS: atom_id res chain seq x y z
N MET A 1 -35.68 -20.36 -7.05
CA MET A 1 -34.23 -20.56 -6.81
C MET A 1 -33.52 -20.11 -8.08
N HIS A 2 -32.92 -18.93 -8.06
CA HIS A 2 -31.99 -18.55 -9.13
C HIS A 2 -30.67 -19.31 -8.90
N PRO A 3 -30.07 -19.91 -9.94
CA PRO A 3 -28.77 -20.52 -9.80
C PRO A 3 -27.75 -19.42 -9.54
N THR A 4 -27.04 -19.50 -8.41
CA THR A 4 -25.85 -18.71 -8.14
C THR A 4 -24.85 -18.97 -9.27
N PRO A 5 -24.37 -17.95 -10.00
CA PRO A 5 -23.33 -18.17 -11.00
C PRO A 5 -22.08 -18.68 -10.28
N ALA A 6 -21.45 -19.70 -10.86
CA ALA A 6 -20.18 -20.23 -10.36
C ALA A 6 -19.19 -19.07 -10.19
N GLN A 7 -18.61 -18.94 -9.00
CA GLN A 7 -17.50 -18.02 -8.77
C GLN A 7 -16.41 -18.33 -9.80
N PRO A 8 -15.87 -17.32 -10.51
CA PRO A 8 -14.72 -17.54 -11.36
C PRO A 8 -13.57 -18.02 -10.48
N SER A 9 -13.21 -19.28 -10.66
CA SER A 9 -12.04 -19.89 -10.03
C SER A 9 -10.81 -19.14 -10.49
N ARG A 10 -10.04 -18.54 -9.56
CA ARG A 10 -8.57 -18.59 -9.40
C ARG A 10 -7.65 -18.70 -10.64
N ALA A 11 -8.09 -18.20 -11.81
CA ALA A 11 -7.46 -18.35 -13.13
C ALA A 11 -7.33 -16.99 -13.86
N ALA A 12 -7.48 -15.86 -13.17
CA ALA A 12 -7.39 -14.53 -13.78
C ALA A 12 -5.92 -14.12 -14.03
N HIS A 13 -5.02 -14.37 -13.07
CA HIS A 13 -3.61 -13.98 -13.14
C HIS A 13 -2.79 -14.69 -14.25
N ASP A 14 -3.22 -15.88 -14.72
CA ASP A 14 -2.46 -16.64 -15.74
C ASP A 14 -2.38 -15.92 -17.10
N HIS A 15 -3.12 -14.82 -17.28
CA HIS A 15 -3.23 -14.09 -18.53
C HIS A 15 -2.82 -12.62 -18.43
N GLU A 16 -2.28 -12.15 -17.30
CA GLU A 16 -1.80 -10.78 -17.12
C GLU A 16 -0.30 -10.66 -17.44
N ILE A 17 0.08 -9.58 -18.12
CA ILE A 17 1.44 -9.29 -18.57
C ILE A 17 1.75 -7.85 -18.20
N GLU A 18 2.69 -7.65 -17.30
CA GLU A 18 2.99 -6.34 -16.71
C GLU A 18 4.44 -5.90 -16.97
N SER A 19 5.25 -6.80 -17.52
CA SER A 19 6.61 -6.52 -17.94
C SER A 19 6.87 -6.93 -19.39
N LEU A 20 7.85 -6.28 -20.00
CA LEU A 20 8.31 -6.65 -21.35
C LEU A 20 8.95 -8.05 -21.37
N ALA A 21 9.53 -8.48 -20.25
CA ALA A 21 10.11 -9.82 -20.12
C ALA A 21 9.03 -10.90 -20.16
N GLU A 22 7.95 -10.74 -19.38
CA GLU A 22 6.79 -11.64 -19.41
C GLU A 22 6.12 -11.63 -20.79
N PHE A 23 6.02 -10.46 -21.43
CA PHE A 23 5.52 -10.37 -22.80
C PHE A 23 6.33 -11.25 -23.75
N ASP A 24 7.66 -11.13 -23.71
CA ASP A 24 8.56 -11.89 -24.58
C ASP A 24 8.50 -13.40 -24.26
N GLU A 25 8.37 -13.77 -22.99
CA GLU A 25 8.21 -15.16 -22.54
C GLU A 25 6.89 -15.77 -23.02
N VAL A 26 5.76 -15.11 -22.76
CA VAL A 26 4.43 -15.55 -23.20
C VAL A 26 4.37 -15.71 -24.72
N VAL A 27 4.93 -14.75 -25.46
CA VAL A 27 4.99 -14.82 -26.92
C VAL A 27 5.85 -15.99 -27.40
N ALA A 28 6.99 -16.25 -26.74
CA ALA A 28 7.87 -17.36 -27.09
C ALA A 28 7.24 -18.72 -26.77
N GLU A 29 6.53 -18.84 -25.65
CA GLU A 29 5.92 -20.09 -25.18
C GLU A 29 4.62 -20.41 -25.92
N HIS A 30 3.70 -19.45 -26.00
CA HIS A 30 2.35 -19.67 -26.49
C HIS A 30 2.17 -19.30 -27.97
N GLY A 31 3.00 -18.40 -28.50
CA GLY A 31 2.88 -17.91 -29.88
C GLY A 31 1.59 -17.11 -30.16
N THR A 32 0.88 -16.69 -29.11
CA THR A 32 -0.39 -15.95 -29.19
C THR A 32 -0.55 -15.04 -27.97
N LEU A 33 -1.33 -13.97 -28.13
CA LEU A 33 -1.82 -13.11 -27.04
C LEU A 33 -3.36 -13.13 -26.95
N ALA A 34 -4.01 -14.10 -27.58
CA ALA A 34 -5.46 -14.19 -27.56
C ALA A 34 -5.99 -14.31 -26.12
N ARG A 35 -6.81 -13.34 -25.72
CA ARG A 35 -7.40 -13.20 -24.37
C ARG A 35 -6.44 -12.85 -23.24
N PHE A 36 -5.19 -12.50 -23.54
CA PHE A 36 -4.27 -11.91 -22.55
C PHE A 36 -4.66 -10.48 -22.18
N ARG A 37 -4.16 -10.01 -21.04
CA ARG A 37 -4.23 -8.63 -20.55
C ARG A 37 -2.80 -8.14 -20.48
N VAL A 38 -2.52 -7.04 -21.16
CA VAL A 38 -1.19 -6.43 -21.16
C VAL A 38 -1.32 -5.03 -20.59
N GLN A 39 -0.56 -4.73 -19.56
CA GLN A 39 -0.77 -3.57 -18.71
C GLN A 39 0.52 -2.79 -18.54
N ALA A 40 0.48 -1.50 -18.93
CA ALA A 40 1.59 -0.55 -18.80
C ALA A 40 2.94 -1.01 -19.42
N VAL A 41 2.93 -1.95 -20.36
CA VAL A 41 4.15 -2.43 -21.05
C VAL A 41 4.46 -1.57 -22.27
N ASP A 42 5.69 -1.06 -22.37
CA ASP A 42 6.19 -0.42 -23.59
C ASP A 42 6.46 -1.45 -24.69
N LEU A 43 5.61 -1.45 -25.71
CA LEU A 43 5.65 -2.36 -26.84
C LEU A 43 6.07 -1.68 -28.14
N THR A 44 6.60 -0.44 -28.08
CA THR A 44 7.12 0.27 -29.27
C THR A 44 8.21 -0.55 -29.97
N GLY A 45 9.05 -1.25 -29.21
CA GLY A 45 10.07 -2.17 -29.73
C GLY A 45 9.56 -3.54 -30.20
N ARG A 46 8.24 -3.77 -30.25
CA ARG A 46 7.62 -5.08 -30.58
C ARG A 46 6.64 -5.03 -31.75
N THR A 47 6.63 -3.95 -32.53
CA THR A 47 5.77 -3.78 -33.72
C THR A 47 5.77 -5.00 -34.64
N ALA A 48 6.94 -5.49 -35.07
CA ALA A 48 7.03 -6.63 -35.99
C ALA A 48 6.44 -7.93 -35.41
N VAL A 49 6.47 -8.09 -34.08
CA VAL A 49 5.89 -9.24 -33.38
C VAL A 49 4.37 -9.08 -33.33
N LEU A 50 3.88 -7.92 -32.87
CA LEU A 50 2.46 -7.62 -32.77
C LEU A 50 1.71 -7.73 -34.11
N LEU A 51 2.35 -7.39 -35.23
CA LEU A 51 1.77 -7.53 -36.58
C LEU A 51 1.56 -8.99 -37.03
N ARG A 52 2.10 -9.97 -36.29
CA ARG A 52 2.02 -11.40 -36.62
C ARG A 52 1.28 -12.24 -35.58
N LEU A 53 1.01 -11.68 -34.40
CA LEU A 53 0.39 -12.40 -33.30
C LEU A 53 -1.13 -12.40 -33.43
N ASP A 54 -1.75 -13.51 -33.01
CA ASP A 54 -3.19 -13.50 -32.71
C ASP A 54 -3.42 -12.73 -31.41
N THR A 55 -4.12 -11.60 -31.50
CA THR A 55 -4.50 -10.76 -30.37
C THR A 55 -6.00 -10.75 -30.11
N THR A 56 -6.72 -11.76 -30.62
CA THR A 56 -8.19 -11.81 -30.52
C THR A 56 -8.64 -11.79 -29.05
N GLY A 57 -9.43 -10.78 -28.67
CA GLY A 57 -9.93 -10.63 -27.30
C GLY A 57 -8.86 -10.25 -26.27
N ALA A 58 -7.66 -9.89 -26.71
CA ALA A 58 -6.65 -9.29 -25.85
C ALA A 58 -7.11 -7.90 -25.38
N VAL A 59 -6.61 -7.45 -24.22
CA VAL A 59 -6.80 -6.09 -23.73
C VAL A 59 -5.43 -5.48 -23.47
N PHE A 60 -5.18 -4.31 -24.05
CA PHE A 60 -3.98 -3.52 -23.81
C PHE A 60 -4.36 -2.28 -23.03
N LEU A 61 -3.85 -2.15 -21.80
CA LEU A 61 -4.09 -1.05 -20.88
C LEU A 61 -2.84 -0.17 -20.84
N GLY A 62 -2.93 1.04 -21.39
CA GLY A 62 -1.86 2.02 -21.29
C GLY A 62 -0.55 1.64 -21.96
N CYS A 63 -0.54 0.68 -22.89
CA CYS A 63 0.68 0.17 -23.53
C CYS A 63 1.13 1.08 -24.69
N PRO A 64 2.30 1.74 -24.63
CA PRO A 64 2.88 2.43 -25.78
C PRO A 64 3.12 1.47 -26.95
N MET A 65 2.72 1.88 -28.16
CA MET A 65 2.89 1.13 -29.40
C MET A 65 3.09 2.08 -30.57
N ASP A 66 3.77 1.62 -31.62
CA ASP A 66 3.72 2.31 -32.90
C ASP A 66 2.29 2.34 -33.45
N THR A 67 1.98 3.38 -34.23
CA THR A 67 0.61 3.60 -34.76
C THR A 67 0.11 2.40 -35.60
N GLU A 68 1.01 1.77 -36.35
CA GLU A 68 0.69 0.60 -37.17
C GLU A 68 0.34 -0.61 -36.30
N ALA A 69 1.14 -0.91 -35.27
CA ALA A 69 0.87 -2.01 -34.34
C ALA A 69 -0.46 -1.82 -33.61
N ALA A 70 -0.71 -0.62 -33.06
CA ALA A 70 -1.96 -0.31 -32.37
C ALA A 70 -3.18 -0.43 -33.29
N ALA A 71 -3.07 0.00 -34.56
CA ALA A 71 -4.14 -0.16 -35.54
C ALA A 71 -4.39 -1.64 -35.88
N HIS A 72 -3.31 -2.40 -36.07
CA HIS A 72 -3.38 -3.82 -36.37
C HIS A 72 -4.08 -4.61 -35.27
N VAL A 73 -3.59 -4.55 -34.02
CA VAL A 73 -4.16 -5.34 -32.92
C VAL A 73 -5.63 -5.00 -32.64
N ARG A 74 -6.04 -3.73 -32.81
CA ARG A 74 -7.45 -3.33 -32.73
C ARG A 74 -8.29 -3.97 -33.84
N SER A 75 -7.82 -3.94 -35.08
CA SER A 75 -8.51 -4.58 -36.21
C SER A 75 -8.56 -6.10 -36.10
N ALA A 76 -7.61 -6.70 -35.38
CA ALA A 76 -7.57 -8.12 -35.03
C ALA A 76 -8.46 -8.48 -33.81
N GLY A 77 -9.22 -7.52 -33.25
CA GLY A 77 -10.20 -7.78 -32.20
C GLY A 77 -9.71 -7.59 -30.76
N ALA A 78 -8.58 -6.92 -30.55
CA ALA A 78 -8.15 -6.48 -29.22
C ALA A 78 -8.82 -5.17 -28.80
N LEU A 79 -9.02 -4.98 -27.49
CA LEU A 79 -9.33 -3.67 -26.91
C LEU A 79 -8.02 -2.96 -26.56
N VAL A 80 -7.88 -1.70 -26.96
CA VAL A 80 -6.66 -0.91 -26.71
C VAL A 80 -7.04 0.41 -26.07
N PHE A 81 -6.61 0.59 -24.82
CA PHE A 81 -6.66 1.83 -24.08
C PHE A 81 -5.28 2.51 -24.21
N PRO A 82 -5.20 3.69 -24.84
CA PRO A 82 -3.92 4.34 -25.10
C PRO A 82 -3.27 4.87 -23.82
N PRO A 83 -1.93 5.01 -23.78
CA PRO A 83 -1.26 5.79 -22.75
C PRO A 83 -1.81 7.22 -22.71
N VAL A 84 -1.91 7.81 -21.52
CA VAL A 84 -2.37 9.19 -21.36
C VAL A 84 -1.17 10.11 -21.14
N PRO A 85 -0.77 10.91 -22.15
CA PRO A 85 0.43 11.73 -22.05
C PRO A 85 0.24 12.89 -21.05
N GLY A 86 1.33 13.27 -20.39
CA GLY A 86 1.37 14.44 -19.52
C GLY A 86 0.76 14.27 -18.14
N LEU A 87 0.39 13.05 -17.74
CA LEU A 87 0.05 12.74 -16.36
C LEU A 87 1.34 12.58 -15.51
N PRO A 88 1.32 13.02 -14.24
CA PRO A 88 2.42 12.79 -13.30
C PRO A 88 2.40 11.39 -12.66
N PHE A 89 1.43 10.56 -13.03
CA PHE A 89 1.27 9.17 -12.62
C PHE A 89 0.80 8.33 -13.82
N ASP A 90 1.06 7.03 -13.78
CA ASP A 90 0.49 6.07 -14.72
C ASP A 90 -0.83 5.49 -14.17
N PRO A 91 -1.99 5.77 -14.79
CA PRO A 91 -3.26 5.22 -14.33
C PRO A 91 -3.40 3.71 -14.56
N TYR A 92 -2.57 3.11 -15.41
CA TYR A 92 -2.63 1.69 -15.77
C TYR A 92 -1.51 0.87 -15.12
N ARG A 93 -0.79 1.41 -14.14
CA ARG A 93 0.39 0.77 -13.53
C ARG A 93 0.10 -0.67 -13.04
N GLY A 94 0.98 -1.62 -13.37
CA GLY A 94 0.87 -3.02 -12.91
C GLY A 94 1.51 -3.30 -11.54
N PHE A 95 2.44 -2.45 -11.09
CA PHE A 95 3.08 -2.62 -9.78
C PHE A 95 2.65 -1.52 -8.82
N VAL A 96 2.78 -1.71 -7.50
CA VAL A 96 2.69 -0.62 -6.51
C VAL A 96 3.94 0.28 -6.55
N TYR A 97 3.86 1.50 -6.01
CA TYR A 97 4.94 2.48 -6.13
C TYR A 97 6.15 2.07 -5.30
N THR A 98 7.33 2.56 -5.69
CA THR A 98 8.51 2.57 -4.81
C THR A 98 8.74 3.98 -4.25
N PRO A 99 9.46 4.12 -3.12
CA PRO A 99 9.90 5.44 -2.66
C PRO A 99 10.76 6.17 -3.69
N ASP A 100 11.66 5.46 -4.38
CA ASP A 100 12.56 6.07 -5.37
C ASP A 100 11.78 6.65 -6.57
N GLU A 101 10.67 6.02 -6.95
CA GLU A 101 9.75 6.50 -7.98
C GLU A 101 8.98 7.75 -7.50
N LEU A 102 8.31 7.67 -6.35
CA LEU A 102 7.48 8.78 -5.86
C LEU A 102 8.28 10.03 -5.49
N PHE A 103 9.53 9.85 -5.05
CA PHE A 103 10.46 10.93 -4.72
C PHE A 103 11.51 11.20 -5.83
N ALA A 104 11.28 10.72 -7.06
CA ALA A 104 12.13 11.10 -8.18
C ALA A 104 12.24 12.64 -8.27
N SER A 105 13.43 13.15 -8.54
CA SER A 105 13.72 14.60 -8.54
C SER A 105 13.71 15.32 -7.18
N LEU A 106 13.78 14.61 -6.04
CA LEU A 106 13.91 15.23 -4.71
C LEU A 106 15.11 16.19 -4.55
N ALA A 107 16.15 16.05 -5.38
CA ALA A 107 17.26 16.99 -5.44
C ALA A 107 16.82 18.42 -5.82
N GLU A 108 15.76 18.55 -6.62
CA GLU A 108 15.17 19.81 -7.07
C GLU A 108 14.13 20.39 -6.09
N GLY A 109 13.72 19.58 -5.10
CA GLY A 109 12.67 19.91 -4.13
C GLY A 109 11.52 18.91 -4.18
N TYR A 110 10.80 18.73 -3.06
CA TYR A 110 9.68 17.79 -2.99
C TYR A 110 8.57 18.14 -3.98
N GLU A 111 8.35 19.43 -4.24
CA GLU A 111 7.34 19.94 -5.17
C GLU A 111 7.59 19.51 -6.63
N ALA A 112 8.83 19.14 -6.97
CA ALA A 112 9.19 18.62 -8.29
C ALA A 112 8.97 17.10 -8.42
N THR A 113 8.63 16.41 -7.33
CA THR A 113 8.51 14.95 -7.32
C THR A 113 7.20 14.47 -7.95
N PRO A 114 7.15 13.26 -8.55
CA PRO A 114 5.91 12.68 -9.05
C PRO A 114 4.79 12.67 -8.02
N ASP A 115 5.14 12.47 -6.74
CA ASP A 115 4.16 12.50 -5.66
C ASP A 115 3.46 13.86 -5.51
N ALA A 116 4.24 14.94 -5.45
CA ALA A 116 3.72 16.29 -5.32
C ALA A 116 2.98 16.75 -6.59
N LEU A 117 3.51 16.40 -7.78
CA LEU A 117 2.87 16.72 -9.05
C LEU A 117 1.52 16.01 -9.20
N SER A 118 1.42 14.76 -8.76
CA SER A 118 0.16 13.99 -8.73
C SER A 118 -0.84 14.57 -7.75
N TYR A 119 -0.39 15.02 -6.59
CA TYR A 119 -1.22 15.76 -5.66
C TYR A 119 -1.79 17.05 -6.28
N ASP A 120 -0.93 17.86 -6.90
CA ASP A 120 -1.32 19.11 -7.54
C ASP A 120 -2.32 18.88 -8.68
N TRP A 121 -2.09 17.82 -9.49
CA TRP A 121 -3.04 17.40 -10.52
C TRP A 121 -4.39 17.00 -9.90
N PHE A 122 -4.38 16.24 -8.80
CA PHE A 122 -5.60 15.84 -8.11
C PHE A 122 -6.36 17.05 -7.55
N GLN A 123 -5.67 18.02 -6.94
CA GLN A 123 -6.32 19.22 -6.41
C GLN A 123 -7.04 20.03 -7.48
N ARG A 124 -6.46 20.12 -8.69
CA ARG A 124 -7.10 20.79 -9.83
C ARG A 124 -8.32 20.04 -10.35
N THR A 125 -8.29 18.71 -10.31
CA THR A 125 -9.28 17.86 -11.00
C THR A 125 -10.32 17.21 -10.08
N LYS A 126 -10.18 17.28 -8.75
CA LYS A 126 -11.07 16.56 -7.82
C LYS A 126 -12.52 17.06 -7.84
N ALA A 127 -12.74 18.29 -8.27
CA ALA A 127 -14.04 18.96 -8.22
C ALA A 127 -14.36 19.76 -9.49
N ASP A 128 -13.62 19.54 -10.58
CA ASP A 128 -13.86 20.22 -11.86
C ASP A 128 -15.05 19.63 -12.65
N GLY A 129 -15.52 18.45 -12.24
CA GLY A 129 -16.61 17.72 -12.90
C GLY A 129 -16.17 16.97 -14.16
N ASP A 130 -14.87 16.87 -14.42
CA ASP A 130 -14.36 16.14 -15.58
C ASP A 130 -14.48 14.63 -15.38
N VAL A 131 -15.29 14.02 -16.25
CA VAL A 131 -15.47 12.56 -16.29
C VAL A 131 -14.18 11.86 -16.65
N PHE A 132 -13.32 12.47 -17.47
CA PHE A 132 -12.06 11.85 -17.88
C PHE A 132 -11.08 11.80 -16.71
N ALA A 133 -10.83 12.93 -16.03
CA ALA A 133 -9.98 12.93 -14.85
C ALA A 133 -10.49 12.02 -13.72
N SER A 134 -11.81 11.99 -13.47
CA SER A 134 -12.38 11.08 -12.46
C SER A 134 -12.26 9.61 -12.85
N MET A 135 -12.46 9.26 -14.14
CA MET A 135 -12.20 7.92 -14.66
C MET A 135 -10.73 7.51 -14.49
N LEU A 136 -9.77 8.39 -14.79
CA LEU A 136 -8.35 8.08 -14.64
C LEU A 136 -7.95 7.79 -13.19
N ARG A 137 -8.52 8.52 -12.22
CA ARG A 137 -8.33 8.21 -10.79
C ARG A 137 -8.91 6.86 -10.40
N ALA A 138 -10.08 6.52 -10.94
CA ALA A 138 -10.72 5.24 -10.65
C ALA A 138 -9.92 4.07 -11.24
N ILE A 139 -9.46 4.18 -12.49
CA ILE A 139 -8.61 3.17 -13.13
C ILE A 139 -7.30 3.03 -12.34
N HIS A 140 -6.68 4.15 -11.96
CA HIS A 140 -5.48 4.13 -11.14
C HIS A 140 -5.68 3.39 -9.83
N ASP A 141 -6.70 3.76 -9.04
CA ASP A 141 -6.93 3.16 -7.73
C ASP A 141 -7.30 1.67 -7.82
N ASP A 142 -7.95 1.24 -8.91
CA ASP A 142 -8.22 -0.16 -9.22
C ASP A 142 -6.91 -0.92 -9.52
N ALA A 143 -6.07 -0.38 -10.41
CA ALA A 143 -4.78 -0.95 -10.75
C ALA A 143 -3.84 -1.04 -9.53
N VAL A 144 -3.86 -0.05 -8.64
CA VAL A 144 -3.11 -0.10 -7.37
C VAL A 144 -3.67 -1.16 -6.41
N SER A 145 -4.99 -1.39 -6.40
CA SER A 145 -5.60 -2.42 -5.57
C SER A 145 -5.19 -3.81 -6.02
N ASP A 146 -5.24 -4.05 -7.32
CA ASP A 146 -4.88 -5.31 -7.96
C ASP A 146 -3.40 -5.65 -7.71
N ALA A 147 -2.49 -4.73 -8.06
CA ALA A 147 -1.05 -4.85 -7.81
C ALA A 147 -0.72 -5.10 -6.32
N LEU A 148 -1.49 -4.52 -5.41
CA LEU A 148 -1.31 -4.73 -3.98
C LEU A 148 -1.80 -6.13 -3.53
N ASP A 149 -2.91 -6.61 -4.08
CA ASP A 149 -3.41 -7.96 -3.80
C ASP A 149 -2.42 -9.02 -4.25
N GLU A 150 -1.85 -8.86 -5.45
CA GLU A 150 -0.81 -9.74 -5.97
C GLU A 150 0.46 -9.74 -5.11
N LEU A 151 0.94 -8.56 -4.73
CA LEU A 151 2.10 -8.40 -3.85
C LEU A 151 1.91 -9.12 -2.51
N LEU A 152 0.68 -9.18 -2.00
CA LEU A 152 0.37 -9.73 -0.68
C LEU A 152 -0.07 -11.19 -0.71
N VAL A 153 -0.08 -11.85 -1.88
CA VAL A 153 -0.41 -13.27 -1.97
C VAL A 153 0.50 -14.10 -1.06
N GLY A 154 -0.12 -14.84 -0.12
CA GLY A 154 0.58 -15.68 0.84
C GLY A 154 1.28 -14.94 1.99
N ALA A 155 1.25 -13.60 1.99
CA ALA A 155 1.81 -12.81 3.07
C ALA A 155 0.92 -12.87 4.34
N ARG A 156 1.57 -12.92 5.50
CA ARG A 156 0.91 -12.76 6.80
C ARG A 156 1.03 -11.30 7.22
N VAL A 157 0.00 -10.52 6.96
CA VAL A 157 0.09 -9.05 7.06
C VAL A 157 -0.40 -8.57 8.42
N VAL A 158 0.44 -7.80 9.12
CA VAL A 158 0.05 -7.10 10.34
C VAL A 158 -0.07 -5.61 10.03
N GLY A 159 -1.29 -5.09 10.17
CA GLY A 159 -1.56 -3.66 10.10
C GLY A 159 -1.09 -2.95 11.36
N VAL A 160 -0.39 -1.82 11.21
CA VAL A 160 -0.03 -0.95 12.34
C VAL A 160 -0.67 0.41 12.13
N MET A 161 -1.63 0.72 13.01
CA MET A 161 -2.40 1.95 13.02
C MET A 161 -1.91 2.90 14.10
N GLY A 162 -1.91 4.19 13.82
CA GLY A 162 -1.50 5.20 14.80
C GLY A 162 -1.45 6.60 14.20
N GLY A 163 -1.39 7.62 15.07
CA GLY A 163 -1.41 9.01 14.65
C GLY A 163 -0.21 9.45 13.80
N HIS A 164 -0.47 10.31 12.82
CA HIS A 164 0.53 10.98 11.97
C HIS A 164 1.35 12.06 12.72
N ALA A 165 0.89 12.49 13.90
CA ALA A 165 1.48 13.60 14.66
C ALA A 165 2.73 13.23 15.50
N MET A 166 3.10 11.95 15.52
CA MET A 166 4.28 11.46 16.26
C MET A 166 5.58 12.00 15.62
N ALA A 167 6.39 12.73 16.39
CA ALA A 167 7.63 13.31 15.88
C ALA A 167 8.81 12.31 15.92
N ARG A 168 9.70 12.37 14.91
CA ARG A 168 10.98 11.67 14.94
C ARG A 168 11.81 12.15 16.13
N GLY A 169 12.60 11.25 16.72
CA GLY A 169 13.43 11.52 17.90
C GLY A 169 12.71 11.40 19.25
N THR A 170 11.43 11.01 19.26
CA THR A 170 10.68 10.71 20.49
C THR A 170 10.77 9.22 20.85
N ASP A 171 10.58 8.89 22.14
CA ASP A 171 10.52 7.49 22.60
C ASP A 171 9.35 6.73 21.99
N ALA A 172 8.20 7.39 21.77
CA ALA A 172 7.05 6.81 21.11
C ALA A 172 7.37 6.40 19.67
N TYR A 173 8.08 7.26 18.91
CA TYR A 173 8.55 6.94 17.57
C TYR A 173 9.53 5.77 17.58
N ALA A 174 10.50 5.78 18.50
CA ALA A 174 11.44 4.67 18.64
C ALA A 174 10.74 3.35 19.01
N GLY A 175 9.72 3.39 19.87
CA GLY A 175 8.89 2.25 20.22
C GLY A 175 8.14 1.67 19.02
N ALA A 176 7.51 2.52 18.20
CA ALA A 176 6.82 2.09 16.99
C ALA A 176 7.79 1.49 15.95
N ALA A 177 9.01 2.02 15.85
CA ALA A 177 10.05 1.43 15.02
C ALA A 177 10.53 0.08 15.54
N ARG A 178 10.68 -0.10 16.85
CA ARG A 178 10.99 -1.41 17.43
C ARG A 178 9.85 -2.41 17.18
N LEU A 179 8.60 -2.00 17.31
CA LEU A 179 7.42 -2.83 16.98
C LEU A 179 7.47 -3.34 15.54
N GLY A 180 7.63 -2.45 14.55
CA GLY A 180 7.69 -2.85 13.14
C GLY A 180 8.83 -3.83 12.86
N ARG A 181 9.97 -3.64 13.53
CA ARG A 181 11.13 -4.54 13.43
C ARG A 181 10.84 -5.94 13.97
N GLU A 182 10.28 -6.02 15.17
CA GLU A 182 9.96 -7.28 15.83
C GLU A 182 8.90 -8.08 15.07
N LEU A 183 7.87 -7.40 14.53
CA LEU A 183 6.87 -8.03 13.67
C LEU A 183 7.51 -8.61 12.40
N THR A 184 8.38 -7.84 11.75
CA THR A 184 9.07 -8.31 10.53
C THR A 184 10.00 -9.48 10.82
N ARG A 185 10.76 -9.43 11.92
CA ARG A 185 11.62 -10.55 12.37
C ARG A 185 10.83 -11.79 12.78
N ALA A 186 9.56 -11.62 13.18
CA ALA A 186 8.65 -12.72 13.44
C ALA A 186 8.00 -13.32 12.17
N GLY A 187 8.36 -12.83 10.98
CA GLY A 187 7.88 -13.34 9.69
C GLY A 187 6.55 -12.72 9.24
N PHE A 188 6.15 -11.58 9.80
CA PHE A 188 4.99 -10.81 9.33
C PHE A 188 5.39 -9.74 8.33
N THR A 189 4.53 -9.49 7.35
CA THR A 189 4.62 -8.28 6.51
C THR A 189 3.96 -7.13 7.26
N VAL A 190 4.71 -6.08 7.56
CA VAL A 190 4.16 -4.86 8.18
C VAL A 190 3.45 -4.03 7.11
N ALA A 191 2.21 -3.64 7.37
CA ALA A 191 1.45 -2.70 6.55
C ALA A 191 1.01 -1.49 7.40
N THR A 192 1.10 -0.28 6.85
CA THR A 192 0.70 0.95 7.54
C THR A 192 -0.07 1.85 6.57
N GLY A 193 -0.61 2.97 7.05
CA GLY A 193 -1.15 4.03 6.19
C GLY A 193 -0.09 4.81 5.40
N GLY A 194 1.20 4.45 5.47
CA GLY A 194 2.24 4.97 4.58
C GLY A 194 2.62 6.45 4.76
N GLY A 195 2.05 7.15 5.75
CA GLY A 195 2.36 8.55 6.06
C GLY A 195 3.47 8.73 7.09
N PRO A 196 3.64 9.95 7.65
CA PRO A 196 4.62 10.25 8.69
C PRO A 196 4.22 9.66 10.06
N GLY A 197 5.07 9.87 11.07
CA GLY A 197 4.78 9.51 12.46
C GLY A 197 4.82 8.01 12.72
N ALA A 198 3.78 7.48 13.38
CA ALA A 198 3.75 6.07 13.77
C ALA A 198 3.83 5.11 12.57
N MET A 199 3.22 5.49 11.45
CA MET A 199 3.25 4.75 10.19
C MET A 199 4.68 4.65 9.65
N GLU A 200 5.35 5.81 9.52
CA GLU A 200 6.76 5.86 9.13
C GLU A 200 7.64 5.04 10.07
N ALA A 201 7.47 5.20 11.39
CA ALA A 201 8.26 4.50 12.37
C ALA A 201 8.16 2.98 12.21
N ALA A 202 6.95 2.44 12.08
CA ALA A 202 6.74 1.01 11.87
C ALA A 202 7.39 0.52 10.55
N ASN A 203 7.27 1.28 9.46
CA ASN A 203 7.96 0.94 8.20
C ASN A 203 9.50 1.04 8.33
N LEU A 204 10.04 2.02 9.06
CA LEU A 204 11.47 2.10 9.39
C LEU A 204 11.93 0.87 10.17
N GLY A 205 11.11 0.42 11.12
CA GLY A 205 11.33 -0.82 11.86
C GLY A 205 11.49 -2.03 10.96
N ALA A 206 10.54 -2.20 10.03
CA ALA A 206 10.55 -3.26 9.05
C ALA A 206 11.77 -3.17 8.11
N TYR A 207 12.08 -1.96 7.64
CA TYR A 207 13.29 -1.68 6.86
C TYR A 207 14.57 -2.09 7.62
N ALA A 208 14.62 -1.81 8.92
CA ALA A 208 15.76 -2.12 9.78
C ALA A 208 15.90 -3.61 10.17
N ALA A 209 14.88 -4.43 9.89
CA ALA A 209 14.79 -5.81 10.36
C ALA A 209 15.98 -6.71 9.95
N PRO A 210 16.49 -6.65 8.70
CA PRO A 210 17.62 -7.48 8.26
C PRO A 210 18.97 -7.06 8.85
N PHE A 211 19.08 -5.84 9.36
CA PHE A 211 20.34 -5.32 9.90
C PHE A 211 20.53 -5.67 11.38
N SER A 212 21.74 -5.45 11.89
CA SER A 212 22.08 -5.59 13.32
C SER A 212 21.34 -4.58 14.19
N ASP A 213 21.15 -4.87 15.48
CA ASP A 213 20.31 -4.06 16.35
C ASP A 213 20.69 -2.57 16.39
N GLY A 214 21.98 -2.27 16.49
CA GLY A 214 22.51 -0.89 16.53
C GLY A 214 22.23 -0.05 15.28
N MET A 215 21.88 -0.65 14.14
CA MET A 215 21.51 0.10 12.93
C MET A 215 20.26 0.96 13.16
N LEU A 216 19.26 0.41 13.87
CA LEU A 216 18.02 1.16 14.14
C LEU A 216 18.30 2.36 15.06
N ASP A 217 19.15 2.20 16.07
CA ASP A 217 19.50 3.30 16.98
C ASP A 217 20.32 4.40 16.26
N ASP A 218 21.17 4.03 15.31
CA ASP A 218 21.86 4.97 14.43
C ASP A 218 20.87 5.73 13.51
N ALA A 219 19.94 5.01 12.88
CA ALA A 219 18.93 5.59 12.00
C ALA A 219 18.00 6.54 12.76
N LEU A 220 17.54 6.15 13.96
CA LEU A 220 16.71 7.00 14.83
C LEU A 220 17.42 8.31 15.20
N ARG A 221 18.72 8.25 15.51
CA ARG A 221 19.52 9.46 15.79
C ARG A 221 19.69 10.35 14.56
N LEU A 222 19.81 9.78 13.37
CA LEU A 222 19.88 10.54 12.12
C LEU A 222 18.55 11.25 11.86
N LEU A 223 17.43 10.51 11.91
CA LEU A 223 16.09 11.03 11.64
C LEU A 223 15.65 12.09 12.65
N ALA A 224 16.11 12.02 13.90
CA ALA A 224 15.86 13.03 14.92
C ALA A 224 16.32 14.45 14.52
N LYS A 225 17.21 14.59 13.53
CA LYS A 225 17.62 15.89 12.98
C LYS A 225 16.52 16.59 12.18
N ALA A 226 15.53 15.83 11.68
CA ALA A 226 14.35 16.35 10.99
C ALA A 226 13.07 15.81 11.66
N PRO A 227 12.69 16.35 12.84
CA PRO A 227 11.60 15.81 13.68
C PRO A 227 10.23 15.73 13.00
N SER A 228 9.98 16.64 12.06
CA SER A 228 8.71 16.81 11.38
C SER A 228 8.95 17.11 9.90
N PHE A 229 7.97 16.77 9.05
CA PHE A 229 7.95 17.15 7.64
C PHE A 229 7.64 18.65 7.43
N ARG A 230 7.35 19.37 8.52
CA ARG A 230 7.23 20.83 8.51
C ARG A 230 8.47 21.47 9.15
N PRO A 231 8.98 22.58 8.58
CA PRO A 231 8.40 23.32 7.45
C PRO A 231 8.77 22.77 6.07
N SER A 232 9.65 21.77 5.97
CA SER A 232 10.25 21.31 4.71
C SER A 232 10.10 19.80 4.54
N VAL A 233 9.21 19.38 3.62
CA VAL A 233 9.09 17.96 3.24
C VAL A 233 10.39 17.48 2.59
N THR A 234 11.03 18.35 1.80
CA THR A 234 12.30 18.08 1.15
C THR A 234 13.37 17.62 2.13
N ASP A 235 13.59 18.37 3.23
CA ASP A 235 14.64 18.03 4.20
C ASP A 235 14.27 16.79 5.02
N TRP A 236 12.98 16.64 5.34
CA TRP A 236 12.46 15.48 6.04
C TRP A 236 12.62 14.19 5.22
N ALA A 237 12.34 14.23 3.93
CA ALA A 237 12.54 13.11 3.01
C ALA A 237 14.03 12.84 2.80
N ARG A 238 14.87 13.87 2.59
CA ARG A 238 16.33 13.71 2.45
C ARG A 238 16.97 12.99 3.65
N ALA A 239 16.53 13.29 4.87
CA ALA A 239 17.01 12.56 6.05
C ALA A 239 16.66 11.06 5.99
N ALA A 240 15.50 10.68 5.44
CA ALA A 240 15.14 9.28 5.25
C ALA A 240 15.93 8.61 4.11
N PHE A 241 16.18 9.33 3.01
CA PHE A 241 17.04 8.84 1.93
C PHE A 241 18.51 8.71 2.36
N GLU A 242 19.02 9.56 3.25
CA GLU A 242 20.36 9.40 3.85
C GLU A 242 20.48 8.08 4.62
N VAL A 243 19.42 7.66 5.34
CA VAL A 243 19.36 6.33 5.97
C VAL A 243 19.38 5.23 4.90
N ARG A 244 18.58 5.35 3.84
CA ARG A 244 18.53 4.33 2.76
C ARG A 244 19.86 4.18 2.03
N GLU A 245 20.56 5.30 1.78
CA GLU A 245 21.87 5.33 1.13
C GLU A 245 22.95 4.70 2.01
N ARG A 246 22.91 4.96 3.33
CA ARG A 246 23.88 4.42 4.28
C ARG A 246 23.68 2.92 4.55
N TRP A 247 22.45 2.43 4.48
CA TRP A 247 22.11 1.02 4.71
C TRP A 247 21.19 0.48 3.61
N PRO A 248 21.71 0.26 2.38
CA PRO A 248 20.91 -0.28 1.29
C PRO A 248 20.48 -1.73 1.57
N GLY A 249 19.37 -2.16 0.97
CA GLY A 249 18.87 -3.53 1.10
C GLY A 249 18.08 -3.79 2.40
N GLY A 250 17.33 -2.81 2.87
CA GLY A 250 16.43 -2.97 4.02
C GLY A 250 15.29 -3.96 3.78
N GLY A 251 14.60 -4.32 4.86
CA GLY A 251 13.49 -5.26 4.84
C GLY A 251 12.25 -4.73 4.12
N THR A 252 11.36 -5.64 3.74
CA THR A 252 10.12 -5.29 3.04
C THR A 252 8.99 -4.88 4.00
N SER A 253 8.19 -3.90 3.57
CA SER A 253 6.93 -3.52 4.20
C SER A 253 6.07 -2.74 3.21
N VAL A 254 4.78 -2.62 3.52
CA VAL A 254 3.80 -1.90 2.72
C VAL A 254 3.41 -0.60 3.43
N GLY A 255 3.31 0.48 2.67
CA GLY A 255 2.65 1.72 3.07
C GLY A 255 1.47 1.98 2.14
N ILE A 256 0.33 2.41 2.69
CA ILE A 256 -0.89 2.68 1.93
C ILE A 256 -1.31 4.15 2.09
N PRO A 257 -0.54 5.10 1.52
CA PRO A 257 -0.81 6.53 1.64
C PRO A 257 -1.94 7.00 0.72
N THR A 258 -2.27 8.30 0.77
CA THR A 258 -3.27 8.90 -0.12
C THR A 258 -2.89 10.31 -0.54
N TRP A 259 -3.35 10.75 -1.71
CA TRP A 259 -3.35 12.17 -2.09
C TRP A 259 -4.54 12.96 -1.54
N PHE A 260 -5.52 12.29 -0.93
CA PHE A 260 -6.68 12.95 -0.32
C PHE A 260 -6.26 13.89 0.82
N TYR A 261 -5.39 13.42 1.71
CA TYR A 261 -4.77 14.19 2.79
C TYR A 261 -3.48 14.85 2.32
N GLY A 262 -3.61 15.77 1.38
CA GLY A 262 -2.51 16.47 0.70
C GLY A 262 -1.42 17.16 1.52
N HIS A 263 -1.55 17.17 2.84
CA HIS A 263 -0.56 17.69 3.75
C HIS A 263 0.34 16.59 4.33
N GLU A 264 0.09 15.31 4.04
CA GLU A 264 0.88 14.17 4.53
C GLU A 264 1.69 13.55 3.37
N PRO A 265 3.02 13.75 3.34
CA PRO A 265 3.87 13.06 2.37
C PRO A 265 3.95 11.56 2.70
N PRO A 266 4.18 10.69 1.70
CA PRO A 266 4.43 9.28 1.93
C PRO A 266 5.77 9.11 2.68
N ASN A 267 5.92 8.06 3.47
CA ASN A 267 7.21 7.74 4.06
C ASN A 267 8.13 7.02 3.08
N ALA A 268 9.43 7.16 3.28
CA ALA A 268 10.44 6.56 2.41
C ALA A 268 10.91 5.17 2.87
N PHE A 269 10.34 4.58 3.93
CA PHE A 269 10.82 3.30 4.47
C PHE A 269 9.98 2.10 4.08
N ALA A 270 8.71 2.31 3.67
CA ALA A 270 7.94 1.26 3.02
C ALA A 270 8.63 0.85 1.72
N ALA A 271 8.86 -0.45 1.52
CA ALA A 271 9.43 -0.96 0.27
C ALA A 271 8.43 -0.81 -0.89
N HIS A 272 7.14 -0.91 -0.56
CA HIS A 272 6.03 -0.88 -1.50
C HIS A 272 4.99 0.14 -1.03
N LEU A 273 4.57 1.04 -1.93
CA LEU A 273 3.66 2.14 -1.64
C LEU A 273 2.40 2.03 -2.52
N ALA A 274 1.29 1.62 -1.93
CA ALA A 274 -0.02 1.61 -2.59
C ALA A 274 -0.72 2.95 -2.31
N LYS A 275 -0.44 3.98 -3.12
CA LYS A 275 -0.97 5.33 -2.91
C LYS A 275 -2.28 5.52 -3.66
N TYR A 276 -3.32 6.03 -3.00
CA TYR A 276 -4.67 6.16 -3.58
C TYR A 276 -5.14 7.61 -3.72
N PHE A 277 -6.00 7.87 -4.70
CA PHE A 277 -6.79 9.12 -4.76
C PHE A 277 -8.01 9.06 -3.86
N ALA A 278 -8.73 7.94 -3.84
CA ALA A 278 -9.93 7.72 -3.05
C ALA A 278 -9.59 7.23 -1.62
N ASN A 279 -9.87 8.06 -0.62
CA ASN A 279 -9.57 7.74 0.76
C ASN A 279 -10.36 6.53 1.29
N ALA A 280 -11.63 6.39 0.89
CA ALA A 280 -12.48 5.28 1.34
C ALA A 280 -11.92 3.91 0.93
N THR A 281 -11.46 3.79 -0.32
CA THR A 281 -10.80 2.58 -0.82
C THR A 281 -9.51 2.29 -0.05
N ARG A 282 -8.74 3.33 0.27
CA ARG A 282 -7.49 3.24 1.03
C ARG A 282 -7.71 2.76 2.48
N GLU A 283 -8.66 3.35 3.20
CA GLU A 283 -8.94 3.02 4.61
C GLU A 283 -9.43 1.58 4.76
N ASP A 284 -10.46 1.19 4.00
CA ASP A 284 -10.96 -0.20 4.05
C ASP A 284 -9.94 -1.19 3.50
N GLY A 285 -9.22 -0.80 2.44
CA GLY A 285 -8.23 -1.65 1.76
C GLY A 285 -7.06 -2.06 2.66
N LEU A 286 -6.57 -1.17 3.53
CA LEU A 286 -5.52 -1.50 4.49
C LEU A 286 -5.99 -2.52 5.53
N LEU A 287 -7.19 -2.32 6.09
CA LEU A 287 -7.77 -3.21 7.09
C LEU A 287 -8.16 -4.56 6.50
N ALA A 288 -8.71 -4.58 5.28
CA ALA A 288 -9.06 -5.80 4.56
C ALA A 288 -7.85 -6.71 4.31
N ARG A 289 -6.69 -6.11 4.07
CA ARG A 289 -5.44 -6.82 3.77
C ARG A 289 -4.59 -7.12 5.00
N SER A 290 -5.01 -6.72 6.20
CA SER A 290 -4.31 -7.02 7.47
C SER A 290 -4.68 -8.42 8.00
N THR A 291 -4.29 -9.46 7.26
CA THR A 291 -4.74 -10.85 7.43
C THR A 291 -4.23 -11.56 8.69
N ALA A 292 -3.14 -11.09 9.29
CA ALA A 292 -2.55 -11.65 10.51
C ALA A 292 -2.87 -10.84 11.77
N GLY A 293 -3.64 -9.75 11.63
CA GLY A 293 -4.12 -8.91 12.73
C GLY A 293 -3.71 -7.45 12.60
N VAL A 294 -4.20 -6.64 13.54
CA VAL A 294 -3.97 -5.19 13.56
C VAL A 294 -3.52 -4.75 14.96
N VAL A 295 -2.50 -3.89 14.99
CA VAL A 295 -2.05 -3.19 16.20
C VAL A 295 -2.50 -1.73 16.13
N PHE A 296 -3.21 -1.27 17.15
CA PHE A 296 -3.71 0.10 17.27
C PHE A 296 -2.91 0.84 18.34
N LEU A 297 -2.04 1.74 17.91
CA LEU A 297 -1.29 2.66 18.79
C LEU A 297 -2.14 3.87 19.17
N PRO A 298 -1.82 4.60 20.25
CA PRO A 298 -2.54 5.81 20.64
C PRO A 298 -2.78 6.76 19.46
N GLY A 299 -4.01 7.26 19.37
CA GLY A 299 -4.48 8.00 18.21
C GLY A 299 -5.67 8.88 18.52
N ALA A 300 -6.38 9.30 17.49
CA ALA A 300 -7.54 10.17 17.61
C ALA A 300 -8.69 9.64 16.75
N ALA A 301 -9.53 10.52 16.19
CA ALA A 301 -10.73 10.15 15.44
C ALA A 301 -10.46 9.11 14.33
N GLY A 302 -9.38 9.26 13.55
CA GLY A 302 -9.03 8.30 12.49
C GLY A 302 -8.74 6.90 13.04
N THR A 303 -7.89 6.78 14.06
CA THR A 303 -7.57 5.49 14.68
C THR A 303 -8.78 4.86 15.39
N VAL A 304 -9.65 5.68 15.99
CA VAL A 304 -10.92 5.18 16.55
C VAL A 304 -11.82 4.62 15.45
N GLN A 305 -11.91 5.28 14.30
CA GLN A 305 -12.65 4.77 13.15
C GLN A 305 -12.06 3.42 12.69
N GLU A 306 -10.74 3.33 12.52
CA GLU A 306 -10.05 2.10 12.11
C GLU A 306 -10.29 0.92 13.06
N ILE A 307 -10.37 1.17 14.38
CA ILE A 307 -10.71 0.13 15.37
C ILE A 307 -12.07 -0.50 15.04
N PHE A 308 -13.09 0.32 14.74
CA PHE A 308 -14.45 -0.18 14.52
C PHE A 308 -14.69 -0.65 13.09
N ASP A 309 -13.97 -0.10 12.11
CA ASP A 309 -13.93 -0.62 10.74
C ASP A 309 -13.31 -2.02 10.71
N ASN A 310 -12.32 -2.31 11.57
CA ASN A 310 -11.77 -3.67 11.74
C ASN A 310 -12.64 -4.58 12.61
N ALA A 311 -13.23 -4.04 13.68
CA ALA A 311 -14.12 -4.80 14.57
C ALA A 311 -15.36 -5.32 13.83
N THR A 312 -15.89 -4.56 12.88
CA THR A 312 -17.15 -4.89 12.21
C THR A 312 -17.06 -6.19 11.39
N PRO A 313 -16.08 -6.39 10.50
CA PRO A 313 -15.87 -7.69 9.85
C PRO A 313 -15.59 -8.83 10.84
N ASN A 314 -14.83 -8.58 11.91
CA ASN A 314 -14.56 -9.57 12.96
C ASN A 314 -15.84 -9.97 13.73
N TYR A 315 -16.77 -9.03 13.92
CA TYR A 315 -18.04 -9.26 14.60
C TYR A 315 -19.02 -10.08 13.75
N TYR A 316 -19.05 -9.84 12.44
CA TYR A 316 -19.94 -10.50 11.49
C TYR A 316 -19.31 -11.71 10.78
N GLU A 317 -18.02 -11.97 11.00
CA GLU A 317 -17.23 -13.00 10.28
C GLU A 317 -17.30 -12.83 8.76
N SER A 318 -17.46 -11.59 8.28
CA SER A 318 -17.69 -11.31 6.85
C SER A 318 -16.45 -11.49 5.97
N ARG A 319 -15.27 -11.58 6.59
CA ARG A 319 -13.97 -11.84 5.94
C ARG A 319 -13.35 -13.18 6.37
N GLY A 320 -14.15 -14.07 6.94
CA GLY A 320 -13.69 -15.34 7.51
C GLY A 320 -13.49 -15.26 9.03
N GLU A 321 -12.58 -16.09 9.56
CA GLU A 321 -12.32 -16.13 10.99
C GLU A 321 -11.81 -14.77 11.50
N PRO A 322 -12.23 -14.33 12.70
CA PRO A 322 -11.78 -13.04 13.23
C PRO A 322 -10.27 -13.00 13.43
N THR A 323 -9.65 -11.92 12.97
CA THR A 323 -8.19 -11.72 13.09
C THR A 323 -7.84 -10.98 14.39
N PRO A 324 -6.59 -11.10 14.89
CA PRO A 324 -6.17 -10.43 16.11
C PRO A 324 -6.33 -8.90 16.08
N MET A 325 -6.83 -8.32 17.16
CA MET A 325 -6.88 -6.87 17.37
C MET A 325 -6.14 -6.54 18.68
N VAL A 326 -5.05 -5.79 18.59
CA VAL A 326 -4.23 -5.42 19.76
C VAL A 326 -4.22 -3.92 19.94
N LEU A 327 -4.86 -3.43 20.98
CA LEU A 327 -4.82 -2.02 21.38
C LEU A 327 -3.65 -1.82 22.34
N VAL A 328 -2.83 -0.80 22.11
CA VAL A 328 -1.67 -0.43 22.93
C VAL A 328 -1.97 0.84 23.69
N ASP A 329 -1.58 0.86 24.97
CA ASP A 329 -1.84 1.92 25.97
C ASP A 329 -3.22 1.78 26.62
N GLY A 330 -3.21 1.15 27.80
CA GLY A 330 -4.43 0.92 28.59
C GLY A 330 -5.07 2.19 29.09
N GLU A 331 -4.30 3.24 29.40
CA GLU A 331 -4.85 4.51 29.89
C GLU A 331 -5.61 5.23 28.78
N HIS A 332 -4.98 5.33 27.60
CA HIS A 332 -5.57 5.98 26.44
C HIS A 332 -6.90 5.33 26.04
N TRP A 333 -6.91 4.00 25.85
CA TRP A 333 -8.08 3.30 25.31
C TRP A 333 -9.19 2.97 26.33
N THR A 334 -8.95 3.21 27.62
CA THR A 334 -9.97 3.00 28.67
C THR A 334 -10.47 4.28 29.33
N ARG A 335 -9.65 5.34 29.37
CA ARG A 335 -10.01 6.59 30.04
C ARG A 335 -10.14 7.78 29.10
N GLU A 336 -9.14 8.03 28.26
CA GLU A 336 -9.11 9.22 27.40
C GLU A 336 -10.09 9.08 26.23
N LEU A 337 -9.94 7.99 25.46
CA LEU A 337 -10.81 7.60 24.35
C LEU A 337 -11.27 6.17 24.62
N PRO A 338 -12.39 5.95 25.35
CA PRO A 338 -12.78 4.65 25.89
C PRO A 338 -13.32 3.67 24.83
N ALA A 339 -12.54 3.40 23.79
CA ALA A 339 -12.83 2.45 22.73
C ALA A 339 -12.78 1.00 23.25
N TRP A 340 -11.87 0.68 24.18
CA TRP A 340 -11.71 -0.68 24.69
C TRP A 340 -12.95 -1.21 25.43
N PRO A 341 -13.56 -0.47 26.38
CA PRO A 341 -14.81 -0.92 27.01
C PRO A 341 -15.92 -1.24 26.01
N LEU A 342 -16.07 -0.42 24.96
CA LEU A 342 -17.06 -0.63 23.91
C LEU A 342 -16.71 -1.86 23.05
N LEU A 343 -15.46 -1.97 22.57
CA LEU A 343 -14.99 -3.12 21.80
C LEU A 343 -15.19 -4.43 22.55
N ARG A 344 -14.84 -4.47 23.84
CA ARG A 344 -15.04 -5.64 24.70
C ARG A 344 -16.52 -5.99 24.85
N SER A 345 -17.39 -4.99 25.00
CA SER A 345 -18.84 -5.19 25.07
C SER A 345 -19.41 -5.76 23.77
N LEU A 346 -18.90 -5.32 22.61
CA LEU A 346 -19.31 -5.84 21.31
C LEU A 346 -18.82 -7.28 21.10
N ALA A 347 -17.62 -7.58 21.56
CA ALA A 347 -16.97 -8.88 21.39
C ALA A 347 -17.55 -9.98 22.30
N GLN A 348 -18.12 -9.62 23.45
CA GLN A 348 -18.58 -10.57 24.47
C GLN A 348 -19.55 -11.64 23.89
N GLY A 349 -19.21 -12.92 24.09
CA GLY A 349 -19.98 -14.07 23.63
C GLY A 349 -19.85 -14.36 22.13
N ARG A 350 -18.84 -13.80 21.45
CA ARG A 350 -18.60 -13.97 20.00
C ARG A 350 -17.23 -14.56 19.71
N ALA A 351 -17.04 -15.06 18.48
CA ALA A 351 -15.78 -15.61 18.02
C ALA A 351 -14.59 -14.63 18.20
N MET A 352 -14.83 -13.33 17.96
CA MET A 352 -13.82 -12.28 18.12
C MET A 352 -13.39 -12.03 19.58
N GLU A 353 -14.13 -12.49 20.60
CA GLU A 353 -13.80 -12.26 22.02
C GLU A 353 -12.39 -12.75 22.35
N SER A 354 -12.02 -13.91 21.81
CA SER A 354 -10.71 -14.53 21.99
C SER A 354 -9.59 -13.91 21.15
N ARG A 355 -9.93 -12.93 20.29
CA ARG A 355 -9.02 -12.31 19.32
C ARG A 355 -8.70 -10.85 19.63
N ILE A 356 -9.29 -10.27 20.69
CA ILE A 356 -8.95 -8.90 21.12
C ILE A 356 -8.00 -8.92 22.33
N ALA A 357 -7.06 -7.97 22.37
CA ALA A 357 -6.24 -7.71 23.55
C ALA A 357 -5.97 -6.22 23.75
N LEU A 358 -5.83 -5.85 25.02
CA LEU A 358 -5.30 -4.56 25.45
C LEU A 358 -3.96 -4.81 26.14
N VAL A 359 -2.92 -4.10 25.72
CA VAL A 359 -1.59 -4.14 26.34
C VAL A 359 -1.17 -2.76 26.79
N ASP A 360 -0.45 -2.68 27.91
CA ASP A 360 -0.03 -1.40 28.48
C ASP A 360 1.17 -0.80 27.75
N ARG A 361 2.04 -1.66 27.18
CA ARG A 361 3.27 -1.22 26.51
C ARG A 361 3.39 -1.80 25.11
N ILE A 362 3.95 -0.99 24.21
CA ILE A 362 4.11 -1.33 22.79
C ILE A 362 4.96 -2.58 22.57
N GLU A 363 5.94 -2.87 23.45
CA GLU A 363 6.79 -4.05 23.34
C GLU A 363 6.03 -5.37 23.56
N GLN A 364 4.83 -5.31 24.14
CA GLN A 364 3.99 -6.49 24.37
C GLN A 364 3.14 -6.85 23.15
N ALA A 365 2.99 -5.94 22.19
CA ALA A 365 2.11 -6.13 21.04
C ALA A 365 2.53 -7.29 20.11
N PRO A 366 3.83 -7.50 19.78
CA PRO A 366 4.23 -8.64 18.93
C PRO A 366 3.83 -9.99 19.52
N GLU A 367 4.06 -10.18 20.83
CA GLU A 367 3.69 -11.42 21.52
C GLU A 367 2.17 -11.58 21.64
N ALA A 368 1.43 -10.48 21.81
CA ALA A 368 -0.02 -10.51 21.77
C ALA A 368 -0.55 -10.95 20.39
N ILE A 369 0.00 -10.42 19.28
CA ILE A 369 -0.36 -10.84 17.92
C ILE A 369 -0.09 -12.33 17.72
N LYS A 370 1.10 -12.83 18.10
CA LYS A 370 1.44 -14.26 17.97
C LYS A 370 0.48 -15.15 18.76
N ARG A 371 0.25 -14.81 20.04
CA ARG A 371 -0.64 -15.58 20.93
C ARG A 371 -2.08 -15.63 20.42
N LEU A 372 -2.58 -14.52 19.88
CA LEU A 372 -3.94 -14.42 19.36
C LEU A 372 -4.09 -15.02 17.96
N GLY A 373 -3.01 -15.14 17.19
CA GLY A 373 -3.02 -15.65 15.82
C GLY A 373 -3.23 -17.17 15.71
N GLY A 374 -2.80 -17.94 16.72
CA GLY A 374 -2.79 -19.41 16.68
C GLY A 374 -1.48 -19.97 16.16
#